data_AF-A0A2V6TA17-F1
#
_entry.id   AF-A0A2V6TA17-F1
#
_cell.length_a   1.000
_cell.length_b   1.000
_cell.length_c   1.000
_cell.angle_alpha   90.00
_cell.angle_beta   90.00
_cell.angle_gamma   90.00
#
_symmetry.space_group_name_H-M   'P 1'
#
loop_
_entity.id
_entity.type
_entity.pdbx_description
1 polymer ?
#
loop_
_entity_poly.entity_id
_entity_poly.type
_entity_poly.pdbx_seq_one_letter_code
_entity_poly.pdbx_strand_id
1 'polypeptide(L)'
;MSDPAVLLAIARRELGRLLPVLDALLADLDDGKLRSRPVPTEWAPVEIVCHLRDEETEDFGARLRVVVEGGTQFTPIDPERWAVERGYREAVPREAL
;
A
#
# COMPACT_ATOMS: atom_id res chain seq x y z
N MET A 1 28.79 1.43 -10.00
CA MET A 1 27.91 1.56 -8.82
C MET A 1 27.23 2.92 -8.92
N SER A 2 25.91 2.98 -8.83
CA SER A 2 25.17 4.25 -8.82
C SER A 2 25.45 5.01 -7.52
N ASP A 3 25.54 6.34 -7.60
CA ASP A 3 25.67 7.21 -6.42
C ASP A 3 24.46 7.00 -5.48
N PRO A 4 24.66 6.64 -4.19
CA PRO A 4 23.58 6.47 -3.23
C PRO A 4 22.64 7.68 -3.13
N ALA A 5 23.16 8.90 -3.28
CA ALA A 5 22.34 10.11 -3.24
C ALA A 5 21.38 10.18 -4.45
N VAL A 6 21.87 9.76 -5.62
CA VAL A 6 21.06 9.68 -6.84
C VAL A 6 19.98 8.60 -6.71
N LEU A 7 20.33 7.42 -6.18
CA LEU A 7 19.36 6.35 -5.93
C LEU A 7 18.26 6.78 -4.96
N LEU A 8 18.62 7.46 -3.87
CA LEU A 8 17.66 7.98 -2.91
C LEU A 8 16.74 9.04 -3.53
N ALA A 9 17.29 9.94 -4.34
CA ALA A 9 16.49 10.96 -5.04
C ALA A 9 15.48 10.32 -6.01
N ILE A 10 15.89 9.29 -6.75
CA ILE A 10 15.00 8.52 -7.63
C ILE A 10 13.92 7.80 -6.81
N ALA A 11 14.30 7.07 -5.76
CA ALA A 11 13.35 6.35 -4.91
C ALA A 11 12.28 7.28 -4.33
N ARG A 12 12.69 8.45 -3.80
CA ARG A 12 11.75 9.46 -3.27
C ARG A 12 10.81 9.99 -4.35
N ARG A 13 11.31 10.23 -5.56
CA ARG A 13 10.49 10.67 -6.69
C ARG A 13 9.47 9.62 -7.10
N GLU A 14 9.89 8.36 -7.21
CA GLU A 14 8.98 7.28 -7.60
C GLU A 14 7.94 6.98 -6.52
N LEU A 15 8.31 6.95 -5.23
CA LEU A 15 7.36 6.82 -4.12
C LEU A 15 6.36 7.99 -4.10
N GLY A 16 6.83 9.22 -4.31
CA GLY A 16 5.97 10.41 -4.36
C GLY A 16 4.97 10.44 -5.53
N ARG A 17 5.12 9.56 -6.53
CA ARG A 17 4.19 9.43 -7.66
C ARG A 17 3.02 8.49 -7.37
N LEU A 18 3.11 7.66 -6.33
CA LEU A 18 2.10 6.64 -6.04
C LEU A 18 0.72 7.27 -5.81
N LEU A 19 0.63 8.27 -4.92
CA LEU A 19 -0.66 8.88 -4.57
C LEU A 19 -1.37 9.52 -5.78
N PRO A 20 -0.73 10.40 -6.60
CA PRO A 20 -1.37 10.93 -7.80
C PRO A 20 -1.79 9.86 -8.82
N VAL A 21 -1.05 8.75 -8.92
CA VAL A 21 -1.41 7.65 -9.82
C VAL A 21 -2.63 6.90 -9.29
N LEU A 22 -2.68 6.60 -8.00
CA LEU A 22 -3.85 5.96 -7.38
C LEU A 22 -5.08 6.86 -7.49
N ASP A 23 -4.95 8.16 -7.20
CA ASP A 23 -6.03 9.13 -7.39
C ASP A 23 -6.58 9.10 -8.83
N ALA A 24 -5.70 9.10 -9.83
CA ALA A 24 -6.11 9.05 -11.23
C ALA A 24 -6.79 7.73 -11.62
N LEU A 25 -6.29 6.59 -11.10
CA LEU A 25 -6.87 5.27 -11.38
C LEU A 25 -8.26 5.09 -10.74
N LEU A 26 -8.52 5.76 -9.61
CA LEU A 26 -9.76 5.63 -8.85
C LEU A 26 -10.81 6.70 -9.22
N ALA A 27 -10.42 7.74 -9.96
CA ALA A 27 -11.24 8.94 -10.21
C ALA A 27 -12.63 8.64 -10.82
N ASP A 28 -12.74 7.61 -11.67
CA ASP A 28 -13.98 7.27 -12.38
C ASP A 28 -14.81 6.18 -11.67
N LEU A 29 -14.39 5.73 -10.48
CA LEU A 29 -15.10 4.72 -9.70
C LEU A 29 -16.09 5.39 -8.75
N ASP A 30 -17.37 5.06 -8.93
CA ASP A 30 -18.37 5.33 -7.89
C ASP A 30 -18.16 4.40 -6.67
N ASP A 31 -18.84 4.75 -5.59
CA ASP A 31 -18.77 4.05 -4.29
C ASP A 31 -19.04 2.54 -4.41
N GLY A 32 -19.99 2.17 -5.28
CA GLY A 32 -20.36 0.78 -5.51
C GLY A 32 -19.26 0.00 -6.21
N LYS A 33 -18.67 0.56 -7.27
CA LYS A 33 -17.55 -0.04 -7.99
C LYS A 33 -16.31 -0.16 -7.12
N LEU A 34 -16.03 0.86 -6.32
CA LEU A 34 -14.89 0.90 -5.41
C LEU A 34 -14.93 -0.24 -4.37
N ARG A 35 -16.14 -0.67 -3.98
CA ARG A 35 -16.40 -1.76 -3.02
C ARG A 35 -16.80 -3.09 -3.65
N SER A 36 -16.85 -3.15 -4.97
CA SER A 36 -17.21 -4.36 -5.70
C SER A 36 -15.97 -5.22 -5.90
N ARG A 37 -16.05 -6.46 -5.46
CA ARG A 37 -15.08 -7.49 -5.84
C ARG A 37 -15.43 -8.00 -7.24
N PRO A 38 -14.47 -8.19 -8.16
CA PRO A 38 -14.76 -8.79 -9.45
C PRO A 38 -15.26 -10.23 -9.32
N VAL A 39 -14.65 -10.99 -8.41
CA VAL A 39 -15.06 -12.34 -7.97
C VAL A 39 -14.86 -12.49 -6.46
N PRO A 40 -15.51 -13.45 -5.78
CA PRO A 40 -15.45 -13.56 -4.32
C PRO A 40 -14.04 -13.70 -3.72
N THR A 41 -13.10 -14.28 -4.48
CA THR A 41 -11.71 -14.55 -4.07
C THR A 41 -10.74 -13.42 -4.38
N GLU A 42 -11.20 -12.33 -5.01
CA GLU A 42 -10.38 -11.17 -5.32
C GLU A 42 -10.78 -9.97 -4.44
N TRP A 43 -9.85 -9.04 -4.29
CA TRP A 43 -10.08 -7.81 -3.54
C TRP A 43 -10.78 -6.75 -4.39
N ALA A 44 -11.62 -5.94 -3.73
CA ALA A 44 -12.18 -4.73 -4.32
C ALA A 44 -11.10 -3.63 -4.40
N PRO A 45 -11.28 -2.61 -5.26
CA PRO A 45 -10.35 -1.50 -5.36
C PRO A 45 -10.00 -0.81 -4.01
N VAL A 46 -10.99 -0.59 -3.13
CA VAL A 46 -10.72 -0.01 -1.79
C VAL A 46 -9.82 -0.91 -0.93
N GLU A 47 -9.98 -2.24 -1.04
CA GLU A 47 -9.19 -3.21 -0.29
C GLU A 47 -7.74 -3.22 -0.76
N ILE A 48 -7.51 -3.05 -2.06
CA ILE A 48 -6.18 -2.91 -2.65
C ILE A 48 -5.50 -1.63 -2.13
N VAL A 49 -6.20 -0.50 -2.07
CA VAL A 49 -5.62 0.76 -1.59
C VAL A 49 -5.22 0.66 -0.12
N CYS A 50 -6.11 0.13 0.74
CA CYS A 50 -5.79 -0.10 2.14
C CYS A 50 -4.59 -1.04 2.31
N HIS A 51 -4.51 -2.11 1.50
CA HIS A 51 -3.36 -2.99 1.50
C HIS A 51 -2.06 -2.25 1.14
N LEU A 52 -2.04 -1.45 0.08
CA LEU A 52 -0.85 -0.69 -0.32
C LEU A 52 -0.38 0.26 0.79
N ARG A 53 -1.30 0.92 1.50
CA ARG A 53 -1.00 1.78 2.65
C ARG A 53 -0.33 0.99 3.78
N ASP A 54 -0.90 -0.16 4.11
CA ASP A 54 -0.43 -0.97 5.22
C ASP A 54 0.91 -1.66 4.86
N GLU A 55 1.10 -2.09 3.61
CA GLU A 55 2.39 -2.60 3.10
C GLU A 55 3.50 -1.54 3.17
N GLU A 56 3.24 -0.30 2.73
CA GLU A 56 4.26 0.76 2.74
C GLU A 56 4.76 1.06 4.16
N THR A 57 3.89 0.96 5.17
CA THR A 57 4.20 1.36 6.55
C THR A 57 4.62 0.20 7.45
N GLU A 58 3.91 -0.92 7.36
CA GLU A 58 4.03 -2.09 8.25
C GLU A 58 4.79 -3.25 7.63
N ASP A 59 4.97 -3.31 6.31
CA ASP A 59 5.87 -4.28 5.64
C ASP A 59 7.17 -3.63 5.16
N PHE A 60 7.13 -2.90 4.05
CA PHE A 60 8.32 -2.31 3.43
C PHE A 60 9.02 -1.33 4.35
N GLY A 61 8.28 -0.39 4.94
CA GLY A 61 8.82 0.57 5.89
C GLY A 61 9.40 -0.09 7.15
N ALA A 62 8.75 -1.14 7.66
CA ALA A 62 9.23 -1.88 8.82
C ALA A 62 10.51 -2.67 8.51
N ARG A 63 10.56 -3.36 7.37
CA ARG A 63 11.75 -4.10 6.92
C ARG A 63 12.92 -3.17 6.63
N LEU A 64 12.67 -2.01 6.03
CA LEU A 64 13.71 -1.00 5.78
C LEU A 64 14.35 -0.55 7.09
N ARG A 65 13.54 -0.28 8.13
CA ARG A 65 14.06 0.06 9.48
C ARG A 65 14.96 -1.04 10.02
N VAL A 66 14.51 -2.30 9.98
CA VAL A 66 15.31 -3.46 10.42
C VAL A 66 16.67 -3.50 9.71
N VAL A 67 16.68 -3.35 8.38
CA VAL A 67 17.93 -3.40 7.59
C VAL A 67 18.88 -2.25 7.96
N VAL A 68 18.36 -1.03 8.07
CA VAL A 68 19.16 0.17 8.43
C VAL A 68 19.73 0.06 9.84
N GLU A 69 19.01 -0.57 10.76
CA GLU A 69 19.45 -0.83 12.14
C GLU A 69 20.38 -2.04 12.27
N GLY A 70 20.68 -2.74 11.17
CA GLY A 70 21.56 -3.92 11.15
C GLY A 70 20.90 -5.21 11.63
N GLY A 71 19.56 -5.23 11.73
CA GLY A 71 18.78 -6.41 12.03
C GLY A 71 18.70 -7.39 10.85
N THR A 72 18.39 -8.64 11.16
CA THR A 72 18.31 -9.75 10.17
C THR A 72 16.99 -10.53 10.24
N GLN A 73 16.08 -10.12 11.12
CA GLN A 73 14.80 -10.78 11.35
C GLN A 73 13.66 -9.83 10.97
N PHE A 74 12.73 -10.32 10.16
CA PHE A 74 11.55 -9.58 9.73
C PHE A 74 10.31 -10.15 10.39
N THR A 75 9.46 -9.28 10.93
CA THR A 75 8.15 -9.68 11.44
C THR A 75 7.26 -10.11 10.26
N PRO A 76 6.63 -11.30 10.30
CA PRO A 76 5.70 -11.71 9.27
C PRO A 76 4.42 -10.88 9.34
N ILE A 77 3.78 -10.71 8.19
CA ILE A 77 2.50 -10.03 8.02
C ILE A 77 1.45 -11.00 7.49
N ASP A 78 0.17 -10.65 7.62
CA ASP A 78 -0.95 -11.41 7.08
C ASP A 78 -1.96 -10.46 6.41
N PRO A 79 -1.74 -10.10 5.13
CA PRO A 79 -2.55 -9.11 4.43
C PRO A 79 -4.02 -9.50 4.29
N GLU A 80 -4.28 -10.79 4.04
CA GLU A 80 -5.65 -11.31 3.91
C GLU A 80 -6.41 -11.18 5.22
N ARG A 81 -5.75 -11.51 6.35
CA ARG A 81 -6.34 -11.31 7.67
C ARG A 81 -6.54 -9.82 7.99
N TRP A 82 -5.58 -8.96 7.66
CA TRP A 82 -5.71 -7.51 7.87
C TRP A 82 -6.90 -6.92 7.12
N ALA A 83 -7.13 -7.35 5.89
CA ALA A 83 -8.26 -6.86 5.10
C ALA A 83 -9.60 -7.08 5.80
N VAL A 84 -9.76 -8.23 6.46
CA VAL A 84 -10.95 -8.58 7.24
C VAL A 84 -10.98 -7.86 8.59
N GLU A 85 -9.91 -7.96 9.39
CA GLU A 85 -9.88 -7.44 10.76
C GLU A 85 -9.94 -5.92 10.83
N ARG A 86 -9.40 -5.23 9.82
CA ARG A 86 -9.36 -3.77 9.73
C ARG A 86 -10.53 -3.19 8.93
N GLY A 87 -11.42 -4.04 8.40
CA GLY A 87 -12.61 -3.60 7.66
C GLY A 87 -12.27 -2.79 6.40
N TYR A 88 -11.34 -3.26 5.58
CA TYR A 88 -10.87 -2.52 4.41
C TYR A 88 -12.00 -2.11 3.47
N ARG A 89 -13.00 -2.98 3.29
CA ARG A 89 -14.12 -2.74 2.38
C ARG A 89 -15.00 -1.57 2.81
N GLU A 90 -15.02 -1.27 4.10
CA GLU A 90 -15.80 -0.20 4.72
C GLU A 90 -15.00 1.10 4.86
N ALA A 91 -13.70 1.09 4.55
CA ALA A 91 -12.82 2.24 4.70
C ALA A 91 -13.32 3.47 3.92
N VAL A 92 -13.05 4.65 4.49
CA VAL A 92 -13.24 5.92 3.79
C VAL A 92 -12.12 6.05 2.75
N PRO A 93 -12.41 6.19 1.44
CA PRO A 93 -11.38 6.10 0.40
C PRO A 93 -10.23 7.10 0.54
N ARG A 94 -10.52 8.30 1.06
CA ARG A 94 -9.50 9.34 1.32
C ARG A 94 -8.63 9.04 2.55
N GLU A 95 -9.08 8.18 3.46
CA GLU A 95 -8.30 7.71 4.62
C GLU A 95 -7.54 6.41 4.31
N ALA A 96 -7.84 5.79 3.17
CA ALA A 96 -7.10 4.66 2.61
C ALA A 96 -5.85 5.12 1.83
N LEU A 97 -5.87 6.35 1.29
CA LEU A 97 -4.74 7.05 0.64
C LEU A 97 -3.96 7.90 1.64
#